data_AF-A0AAV1QKE9-F1
#
_entry.id   AF-A0AAV1QKE9-F1
#
_cell.length_a   1.000
_cell.length_b   1.000
_cell.length_c   1.000
_cell.angle_alpha   90.00
_cell.angle_beta   90.00
_cell.angle_gamma   90.00
#
_symmetry.space_group_name_H-M   'P 1'
#
loop_
_entity.id
_entity.type
_entity.pdbx_description
1 polymer ?
#
loop_
_entity_poly.entity_id
_entity_poly.type
_entity_poly.pdbx_seq_one_letter_code
_entity_poly.pdbx_strand_id
1 'polypeptide(L)'
;MQLQQLWRELQLCSNISQQEFSFIVQECPRFLLVRGPAGDGGGRLEDCTVVAKTSLRLCRRYGREPCADCQQLHLCKFFIYGTCRFGKG
;
A
#
# COMPACT_ATOMS: atom_id res chain seq x y z
N MET A 1 5.86 1.31 7.46
CA MET A 1 5.50 2.26 8.53
C MET A 1 4.91 1.46 9.69
N GLN A 2 5.38 1.69 10.92
CA GLN A 2 4.85 0.99 12.10
C GLN A 2 3.42 1.47 12.41
N LEU A 3 2.57 0.59 12.93
CA LEU A 3 1.17 0.87 13.24
C LEU A 3 1.04 2.04 14.22
N GLN A 4 1.86 2.04 15.28
CA GLN A 4 1.85 3.11 16.27
C GLN A 4 2.28 4.46 15.69
N GLN A 5 3.26 4.46 14.78
CA GLN A 5 3.69 5.68 14.09
C GLN A 5 2.58 6.22 13.17
N LEU A 6 1.95 5.35 12.37
CA LEU A 6 0.85 5.72 11.48
C LEU A 6 -0.32 6.32 12.27
N TRP A 7 -0.68 5.74 13.41
CA TRP A 7 -1.72 6.27 14.29
C TRP A 7 -1.40 7.70 14.74
N ARG A 8 -0.18 7.95 15.26
CA ARG A 8 0.24 9.29 15.72
C ARG A 8 0.18 10.33 14.59
N GLU A 9 0.62 9.97 13.39
CA GLU A 9 0.59 10.88 12.24
C GLU A 9 -0.85 11.18 11.79
N LEU A 10 -1.74 10.19 11.80
CA LEU A 10 -3.15 10.39 11.44
C LEU A 10 -3.90 11.28 12.44
N GLN A 11 -3.57 11.20 13.73
CA GLN A 11 -4.16 12.07 14.75
C GLN A 11 -3.87 13.56 14.50
N LEU A 12 -2.77 13.88 13.80
CA LEU A 12 -2.41 15.27 13.48
C LEU A 12 -3.23 15.83 12.31
N CYS A 13 -3.81 14.98 11.46
CA CYS A 13 -4.47 15.40 10.24
C CYS A 13 -5.92 14.92 10.09
N SER A 14 -6.45 14.15 11.06
CA SER A 14 -7.79 13.58 10.99
C SER A 14 -8.40 13.34 12.37
N ASN A 15 -9.74 13.42 12.47
CA ASN A 15 -10.49 13.16 13.70
C ASN A 15 -10.96 11.69 13.81
N ILE A 16 -10.13 10.75 13.34
CA ILE A 16 -10.44 9.33 13.38
C ILE A 16 -10.18 8.78 14.80
N SER A 17 -11.12 7.99 15.33
CA SER A 17 -10.95 7.32 16.62
C SER A 17 -10.03 6.11 16.53
N GLN A 18 -9.50 5.66 17.68
CA GLN A 18 -8.62 4.48 17.72
C GLN A 18 -9.35 3.19 17.26
N GLN A 19 -10.66 3.11 17.55
CA GLN A 19 -11.50 1.97 17.15
C GLN A 19 -11.69 1.94 15.63
N GLU A 20 -12.02 3.09 15.02
CA GLU A 20 -12.17 3.22 13.56
C GLU A 20 -10.85 2.93 12.84
N PHE A 21 -9.73 3.46 13.35
CA PHE A 21 -8.41 3.18 12.80
C PHE A 21 -8.08 1.69 12.83
N SER A 22 -8.29 1.05 14.00
CA SER A 22 -8.04 -0.39 14.16
C SER A 22 -8.90 -1.21 13.20
N PHE A 23 -10.19 -0.88 13.10
CA PHE A 23 -11.11 -1.51 12.17
C PHE A 23 -10.67 -1.34 10.71
N ILE A 24 -10.31 -0.13 10.29
CA ILE A 24 -9.86 0.14 8.91
C ILE A 24 -8.60 -0.67 8.58
N VAL A 25 -7.61 -0.69 9.47
CA VAL A 25 -6.34 -1.37 9.17
C VAL A 25 -6.48 -2.90 9.21
N GLN A 26 -7.38 -3.44 10.03
CA GLN A 26 -7.61 -4.89 10.14
C GLN A 26 -8.57 -5.43 9.08
N GLU A 27 -9.66 -4.72 8.82
CA GLU A 27 -10.77 -5.23 7.99
C GLU A 27 -10.69 -4.76 6.53
N CYS A 28 -9.99 -3.65 6.23
CA CYS A 28 -9.88 -3.22 4.83
C CYS A 28 -8.89 -4.10 4.06
N PRO A 29 -9.27 -4.67 2.90
CA PRO A 29 -8.37 -5.49 2.08
C PRO A 29 -7.25 -4.69 1.42
N ARG A 30 -7.18 -3.36 1.65
CA ARG A 30 -6.13 -2.44 1.19
C ARG A 30 -4.91 -2.39 2.12
N PHE A 31 -4.98 -2.99 3.30
CA PHE A 31 -3.88 -2.99 4.25
C PHE A 31 -3.51 -4.42 4.64
N LEU A 32 -2.22 -4.63 4.87
CA LEU A 32 -1.65 -5.87 5.39
C LEU A 32 -0.84 -5.52 6.63
N LEU A 33 -1.13 -6.20 7.74
CA LEU A 33 -0.37 -6.11 8.98
C LEU A 33 0.71 -7.19 8.99
N VAL A 34 1.96 -6.77 9.05
CA VAL A 34 3.13 -7.64 9.10
C VAL A 34 3.78 -7.53 10.47
N ARG A 35 3.85 -8.64 11.21
CA ARG A 35 4.55 -8.69 12.49
C ARG A 35 6.07 -8.65 12.26
N GLY A 36 6.78 -7.91 13.12
CA GLY A 36 8.24 -7.91 13.12
C GLY A 36 8.81 -9.29 13.47
N PRO A 37 10.11 -9.53 13.22
CA PRO A 37 10.78 -10.77 13.61
C PRO A 37 10.63 -10.99 15.12
N ALA A 38 10.23 -12.19 15.51
CA ALA A 38 9.92 -12.55 16.89
C ALA A 38 11.20 -12.61 17.73
N GLY A 39 11.48 -11.57 18.51
CA GLY A 39 12.14 -11.73 19.79
C GLY A 39 11.11 -12.27 20.78
N ASP A 40 11.32 -13.50 21.26
CA ASP A 40 10.89 -14.04 22.56
C ASP A 40 9.70 -13.42 23.31
N GLY A 41 8.57 -13.21 22.63
CA GLY A 41 7.32 -12.80 23.26
C GLY A 41 6.39 -12.28 22.18
N GLY A 42 5.26 -12.95 21.96
CA GLY A 42 4.33 -12.65 20.87
C GLY A 42 4.12 -11.14 20.70
N GLY A 43 4.71 -10.58 19.63
CA GLY A 43 4.81 -9.13 19.44
C GLY A 43 3.45 -8.46 19.50
N ARG A 44 3.40 -7.31 20.19
CA ARG A 44 2.15 -6.57 20.38
C ARG A 44 1.67 -6.06 19.02
N LEU A 45 0.36 -5.89 18.86
CA LEU A 45 -0.24 -5.40 17.60
C LEU A 45 0.36 -4.04 17.16
N GLU A 46 0.69 -3.20 18.14
CA GLU A 46 1.36 -1.90 17.98
C GLU A 46 2.75 -1.98 17.32
N ASP A 47 3.44 -3.13 17.39
CA ASP A 47 4.73 -3.38 16.74
C ASP A 47 4.58 -3.85 15.27
N CYS A 48 3.35 -3.99 14.78
CA CYS A 48 3.12 -4.41 13.40
C CYS A 48 3.47 -3.30 12.41
N THR A 49 4.03 -3.68 11.27
CA THR A 49 4.19 -2.81 10.11
C THR A 49 2.94 -2.85 9.26
N VAL A 50 2.38 -1.68 8.96
CA VAL A 50 1.26 -1.54 8.02
C VAL A 50 1.82 -1.42 6.61
N VAL A 51 1.37 -2.30 5.72
CA VAL A 51 1.73 -2.32 4.31
C VAL A 51 0.47 -2.06 3.48
N ALA A 52 0.49 -1.01 2.67
CA ALA A 52 -0.58 -0.76 1.71
C ALA A 52 -0.50 -1.77 0.56
N LYS A 53 -1.65 -2.34 0.20
CA LYS A 53 -1.83 -3.24 -0.94
C LYS A 53 -2.97 -2.77 -1.83
N THR A 54 -2.89 -3.14 -3.10
CA THR A 54 -3.94 -2.86 -4.08
C THR A 54 -4.15 -4.08 -4.97
N SER A 55 -5.38 -4.29 -5.43
CA SER A 55 -5.73 -5.28 -6.45
C SER A 55 -5.42 -4.79 -7.87
N LEU A 56 -5.13 -3.49 -8.06
CA LEU A 56 -4.80 -2.93 -9.36
C LEU A 56 -3.54 -3.60 -9.95
N ARG A 57 -3.58 -3.94 -11.23
CA ARG A 57 -2.47 -4.58 -11.97
C ARG A 57 -2.21 -3.83 -13.26
N LEU A 58 -0.96 -3.90 -13.74
CA LEU A 58 -0.59 -3.36 -15.04
C LEU A 58 -1.13 -4.26 -16.16
N CYS A 59 -1.73 -3.63 -17.17
CA CYS A 59 -2.18 -4.33 -18.36
C CYS A 59 -0.99 -4.91 -19.13
N ARG A 60 -1.04 -6.21 -19.45
CA ARG A 60 0.03 -6.89 -20.20
C ARG A 60 0.07 -6.52 -21.68
N ARG A 61 -1.07 -6.07 -22.22
CA ARG A 61 -1.27 -5.68 -23.64
C ARG A 61 -0.80 -4.25 -23.92
N TYR A 62 -0.85 -3.39 -22.90
CA TYR A 62 -0.48 -1.99 -23.01
C TYR A 62 0.96 -1.82 -23.53
N GLY A 63 1.11 -1.04 -24.60
CA GLY A 63 2.38 -0.79 -25.28
C GLY A 63 2.83 -1.86 -26.28
N ARG A 64 2.06 -2.94 -26.47
CA ARG A 64 2.33 -3.99 -27.47
C ARG A 64 1.27 -4.04 -28.57
N GLU A 65 0.03 -3.81 -28.20
CA GLU A 65 -1.13 -3.94 -29.10
C GLU A 65 -2.23 -2.96 -28.67
N PRO A 66 -3.17 -2.63 -29.58
CA PRO A 66 -4.36 -1.85 -29.23
C PRO A 66 -5.13 -2.52 -28.08
N CYS A 67 -5.52 -1.72 -27.09
CA CYS A 67 -6.23 -2.18 -25.89
C CYS A 67 -7.38 -1.21 -25.58
N ALA A 68 -8.62 -1.70 -25.66
CA ALA A 68 -9.85 -0.96 -25.37
C ALA A 68 -10.62 -1.64 -24.21
N ASP A 69 -11.43 -0.86 -23.48
CA ASP A 69 -12.28 -1.31 -22.36
C ASP A 69 -11.57 -2.14 -21.28
N CYS A 70 -10.30 -1.82 -21.00
CA CYS A 70 -9.48 -2.57 -20.04
C CYS A 70 -9.58 -1.99 -18.62
N GLN A 71 -9.84 -2.86 -17.64
CA GLN A 71 -9.86 -2.51 -16.21
C GLN A 71 -8.47 -2.54 -15.55
N GLN A 72 -7.41 -2.80 -16.32
CA GLN A 72 -6.02 -2.82 -15.84
C GLN A 72 -5.31 -1.50 -16.15
N LEU A 73 -4.27 -1.18 -15.37
CA LEU A 73 -3.53 0.06 -15.48
C LEU A 73 -2.68 0.11 -16.75
N HIS A 74 -2.85 1.19 -17.52
CA HIS A 74 -2.09 1.52 -18.72
C HIS A 74 -0.96 2.50 -18.37
N LEU A 75 0.06 1.99 -17.67
CA LEU A 75 1.19 2.79 -17.16
C LEU A 75 2.52 2.18 -17.59
N CYS A 76 3.54 3.03 -17.76
CA CYS A 76 4.90 2.58 -18.02
C CYS A 76 5.57 2.10 -16.73
N LYS A 77 5.78 0.79 -16.58
CA LYS A 77 6.47 0.21 -15.40
C LYS A 77 7.87 0.81 -15.18
N PHE A 78 8.58 1.10 -16.26
CA PHE A 78 9.94 1.66 -16.18
C PHE A 78 9.92 3.09 -15.66
N PHE A 79 8.85 3.84 -15.91
CA PHE A 79 8.70 5.19 -15.35
C PHE A 79 8.53 5.13 -13.84
N ILE A 80 7.65 4.24 -13.36
CA ILE A 80 7.45 4.00 -11.91
C ILE A 80 8.72 3.50 -11.23
N TYR A 81 9.50 2.66 -11.90
CA TYR A 81 10.79 2.17 -11.36
C TYR A 81 11.94 3.17 -11.55
N GLY A 82 11.72 4.35 -12.15
CA GLY A 82 12.76 5.35 -12.37
C GLY A 82 13.82 4.97 -13.43
N THR A 83 13.54 3.97 -14.28
CA THR A 83 14.47 3.42 -15.29
C THR A 83 14.03 3.69 -16.73
N CYS A 84 12.95 4.46 -16.94
CA CYS A 84 12.47 4.77 -18.27
C CYS A 84 13.41 5.74 -18.98
N ARG A 85 13.94 5.34 -20.14
CA ARG A 85 14.73 6.22 -21.02
C ARG A 85 13.96 7.45 -21.52
N PHE A 86 12.63 7.38 -21.54
CA PHE A 86 11.74 8.48 -21.92
C PHE A 86 11.16 9.23 -20.72
N GLY A 87 11.52 8.84 -19.49
CA GLY A 87 10.98 9.41 -18.26
C GLY A 87 11.64 10.72 -17.84
N LYS A 88 12.61 11.20 -18.61
CA LYS A 88 13.19 12.54 -18.45
C LYS A 88 12.43 13.48 -19.37
N GLY A 89 11.67 14.40 -18.77
CA GLY A 89 11.32 15.67 -19.42
C GLY A 89 12.57 16.52 -19.58
#